data_AF-A0A355GRJ7-F1
#
_entry.id   AF-A0A355GRJ7-F1
#
_cell.length_a   1.000
_cell.length_b   1.000
_cell.length_c   1.000
_cell.angle_alpha   90.00
_cell.angle_beta   90.00
_cell.angle_gamma   90.00
#
_symmetry.space_group_name_H-M   'P 1'
#
loop_
_entity.id
_entity.type
_entity.pdbx_description
1 polymer ?
#
loop_
_entity_poly.entity_id
_entity_poly.type
_entity_poly.pdbx_seq_one_letter_code
_entity_poly.pdbx_strand_id
1 'polypeptide(L)' 'MKAVQLRQSILQAAVQGKLVPQNIHDEPASELLERIRQEKARLAKEGKIKKEKPLPPIIENEIPYD' A
#
# COMPACT_ATOMS: atom_id res chain seq x y z
N MET A 1 -11.42 -29.86 -15.20
CA MET A 1 -10.62 -29.36 -14.06
C MET A 1 -11.18 -29.93 -12.77
N LYS A 2 -10.34 -30.42 -11.85
CA LYS A 2 -10.82 -30.97 -10.57
C LYS A 2 -11.32 -29.80 -9.70
N ALA A 3 -12.44 -29.95 -8.98
CA ALA A 3 -13.05 -28.86 -8.19
C ALA A 3 -12.09 -28.16 -7.19
N VAL A 4 -11.07 -28.89 -6.72
CA VAL A 4 -10.01 -28.38 -5.86
C VAL A 4 -9.13 -27.34 -6.57
N GLN A 5 -8.80 -27.56 -7.85
CA GLN A 5 -7.98 -26.63 -8.64
C GLN A 5 -8.69 -25.30 -8.83
N LEU A 6 -10.01 -25.32 -9.07
CA LEU A 6 -10.80 -24.10 -9.21
C LEU A 6 -10.79 -23.26 -7.92
N ARG A 7 -10.97 -23.89 -6.75
CA ARG A 7 -10.94 -23.20 -5.46
C ARG A 7 -9.57 -22.58 -5.19
N GLN A 8 -8.49 -23.29 -5.49
CA GLN A 8 -7.13 -22.79 -5.36
C GLN A 8 -6.87 -21.59 -6.28
N SER A 9 -7.32 -21.65 -7.54
CA SER A 9 -7.18 -20.53 -8.49
C SER A 9 -7.96 -19.29 -8.04
N ILE A 10 -9.17 -19.45 -7.50
CA ILE A 10 -9.96 -18.34 -6.96
C ILE A 10 -9.27 -17.73 -5.73
N LEU A 11 -8.77 -18.56 -4.81
CA LEU A 11 -8.03 -18.07 -3.65
C LEU A 11 -6.79 -17.28 -4.07
N GLN A 12 -6.03 -17.78 -5.05
CA GLN A 12 -4.87 -17.08 -5.58
C GLN A 12 -5.25 -15.73 -6.19
N ALA A 13 -6.34 -15.68 -6.98
CA ALA A 13 -6.84 -14.43 -7.55
C ALA A 13 -7.31 -13.44 -6.47
N ALA A 14 -7.86 -13.93 -5.36
CA ALA A 14 -8.24 -13.12 -4.21
C ALA A 14 -7.04 -12.46 -3.55
N VAL A 15 -5.99 -13.25 -3.24
CA VAL A 15 -4.76 -12.75 -2.64
C VAL A 15 -4.05 -11.74 -3.55
N GLN A 16 -4.12 -11.93 -4.87
CA GLN A 16 -3.56 -11.00 -5.85
C GLN A 16 -4.43 -9.75 -6.09
N GLY A 17 -5.61 -9.63 -5.48
CA GLY A 17 -6.51 -8.49 -5.70
C GLY A 17 -7.17 -8.45 -7.09
N LYS A 18 -7.20 -9.58 -7.80
CA LYS A 18 -7.71 -9.69 -9.18
C LYS A 18 -9.20 -10.05 -9.29
N LEU A 19 -9.86 -10.27 -8.15
CA LEU A 19 -11.30 -10.59 -8.13
C LEU A 19 -12.20 -9.41 -8.47
N VAL A 20 -11.67 -8.19 -8.44
CA VAL A 20 -12.39 -6.97 -8.77
C VAL A 20 -11.66 -6.25 -9.90
N PRO A 21 -12.36 -5.66 -10.88
CA PRO A 21 -11.74 -4.86 -11.93
C PRO A 21 -10.92 -3.72 -11.32
N GLN A 22 -9.67 -3.61 -11.74
CA GLN A 22 -8.81 -2.47 -11.40
C GLN A 22 -9.16 -1.31 -12.35
N ASN A 23 -9.33 -0.11 -11.81
CA ASN A 23 -9.57 1.09 -12.60
C ASN A 23 -8.25 1.86 -12.77
N ILE A 24 -7.80 2.00 -14.01
CA ILE A 24 -6.58 2.75 -14.36
C ILE A 24 -6.67 4.25 -14.02
N HIS A 25 -7.88 4.77 -13.87
CA HIS A 25 -8.12 6.15 -13.47
C HIS A 25 -8.20 6.33 -11.95
N ASP A 26 -8.06 5.26 -11.17
CA ASP A 26 -7.99 5.39 -9.71
C ASP A 26 -6.74 6.20 -9.34
N GLU A 27 -6.90 7.06 -8.33
CA GLU A 27 -5.80 7.86 -7.85
C GLU A 27 -4.69 6.96 -7.31
N PRO A 28 -3.42 7.12 -7.76
CA PRO A 28 -2.34 6.35 -7.21
C PRO A 28 -2.10 6.76 -5.75
N ALA A 29 -1.75 5.80 -4.91
CA ALA A 29 -1.52 6.04 -3.48
C ALA A 29 -0.46 7.14 -3.21
N SER A 30 0.42 7.42 -4.17
CA SER A 30 1.39 8.51 -4.11
C SER A 30 0.76 9.88 -3.91
N GLU A 31 -0.39 10.17 -4.54
CA GLU A 31 -1.09 11.46 -4.42
C GLU A 31 -1.67 11.63 -3.01
N LEU A 32 -2.29 10.57 -2.47
CA LEU A 32 -2.76 10.56 -1.09
C LEU A 32 -1.60 10.75 -0.10
N LEU A 33 -0.47 10.07 -0.32
CA LEU A 33 0.72 10.21 0.53
C LEU A 33 1.26 11.64 0.51
N GLU A 34 1.25 12.31 -0.64
CA GLU A 34 1.71 13.69 -0.74
C GLU A 34 0.78 14.65 0.03
N ARG A 35 -0.55 14.49 -0.11
CA ARG A 35 -1.53 15.24 0.68
C ARG A 35 -1.35 15.03 2.19
N ILE A 36 -1.10 13.80 2.62
CA ILE A 36 -0.83 13.48 4.03
C ILE A 36 0.45 14.18 4.51
N ARG A 37 1.53 14.20 3.72
CA ARG A 37 2.78 14.88 4.09
C ARG A 37 2.58 16.38 4.28
N GLN A 38 1.86 17.02 3.37
CA GLN A 38 1.56 18.44 3.45
C GLN A 38 0.74 18.78 4.70
N GLU A 39 -0.31 18.00 4.97
CA GLU A 39 -1.14 18.22 6.14
C GLU A 39 -0.38 17.98 7.45
N LYS A 40 0.46 16.93 7.50
CA LYS A 40 1.35 16.70 8.66
C LYS A 40 2.33 17.85 8.86
N ALA A 41 2.91 18.39 7.79
CA ALA A 41 3.82 19.53 7.88
C ALA A 41 3.11 20.77 8.45
N ARG A 42 1.86 21.02 8.03
CA ARG A 42 1.01 22.09 8.56
C ARG A 42 0.74 21.90 10.05
N LEU A 43 0.28 20.71 10.46
CA LEU A 43 -0.02 20.39 11.86
C LEU A 43 1.22 20.43 12.76
N ALA A 44 2.39 20.04 12.24
CA ALA A 44 3.66 20.15 12.95
C ALA A 44 4.08 21.61 13.15
N LYS A 45 3.82 22.48 12.17
CA LYS A 45 4.04 23.93 12.29
C LYS A 45 3.08 24.57 13.30
N GLU A 46 1.85 24.08 13.38
CA GLU A 46 0.84 24.48 14.39
C GLU A 46 1.10 23.90 15.79
N GLY A 47 2.11 23.02 15.94
CA GLY A 47 2.46 22.41 17.23
C GLY A 47 1.50 21.32 17.71
N LYS A 48 0.53 20.90 16.87
CA LYS A 48 -0.47 19.88 17.20
C LYS A 48 0.09 18.46 17.16
N ILE A 49 1.12 18.23 16.33
CA ILE A 49 1.81 16.94 16.23
C ILE A 49 3.32 17.13 16.31
N LYS A 50 4.04 16.09 16.78
CA LYS A 50 5.50 16.04 16.72
C LYS A 50 5.95 15.73 15.29
N LYS A 51 7.12 16.24 14.90
CA LYS A 51 7.74 15.89 13.61
C LYS A 51 8.00 14.40 13.53
N GLU A 52 7.65 13.79 12.40
CA GLU A 52 7.91 12.38 12.15
C GLU A 52 9.42 12.12 12.05
N LYS A 53 9.86 11.01 12.63
CA LYS A 53 11.24 10.53 12.46
C LYS A 53 11.36 9.89 11.08
N PRO A 54 12.51 10.02 10.40
CA PRO A 54 12.75 9.29 9.17
C PRO A 54 12.61 7.78 9.42
N LEU A 55 11.96 7.08 8.49
CA LEU A 55 11.90 5.62 8.52
C LEU A 55 13.31 5.05 8.31
N PRO A 56 13.64 3.93 8.96
CA PRO A 56 14.90 3.23 8.67
C PRO A 56 14.92 2.79 7.19
N PRO A 57 16.11 2.72 6.57
CA PRO A 57 16.25 2.14 5.25
C PRO A 57 15.80 0.66 5.28
N ILE A 58 15.15 0.22 4.21
CA ILE A 58 14.78 -1.18 4.02
C ILE A 58 16.08 -1.98 3.83
N ILE A 59 16.30 -3.00 4.67
CA ILE A 59 17.47 -3.87 4.57
C ILE A 59 17.18 -5.10 3.69
N GLU A 60 18.21 -5.70 3.10
CA GLU A 60 18.08 -6.80 2.13
C GLU A 60 17.25 -7.98 2.65
N ASN A 61 17.38 -8.31 3.94
CA ASN A 61 16.61 -9.36 4.62
C ASN A 61 15.14 -9.00 4.90
N GLU A 62 14.70 -7.76 4.67
CA GLU A 62 13.30 -7.34 4.79
C GLU A 62 12.54 -7.38 3.46
N ILE A 63 13.23 -7.58 2.34
CA ILE A 63 12.62 -7.66 1.01
C ILE A 63 12.05 -9.08 0.84
N PRO A 64 10.72 -9.27 0.76
CA PRO A 64 10.14 -10.62 0.82
C PRO A 64 10.37 -11.48 -0.43
N TYR A 65 10.70 -10.86 -1.57
CA TYR A 65 10.87 -11.51 -2.88
C TYR A 65 11.94 -10.76 -3.69
N ASP A 66 12.79 -11.49 -4.41
CA ASP A 66 13.78 -10.93 -5.34
C ASP A 66 13.14 -10.26 -6.58
#